data_AF-A0A1C6CNN8-F1
#
_entry.id   AF-A0A1C6CNN8-F1
#
_cell.length_a   1.000
_cell.length_b   1.000
_cell.length_c   1.000
_cell.angle_alpha   90.00
_cell.angle_beta   90.00
_cell.angle_gamma   90.00
#
_symmetry.space_group_name_H-M   'P 1'
#
loop_
_entity.id
_entity.type
_entity.pdbx_description
1 polymer ?
#
loop_
_entity_poly.entity_id
_entity_poly.type
_entity_poly.pdbx_seq_one_letter_code
_entity_poly.pdbx_strand_id
1 'polypeptide(L)'
;MNQELMTLDFWQDTVIYESKTFPVGTLACDALNVPVNTIAKINEQCEKINLLLGILNAGQDASALCPIAKEAALTMLDILSQTPPFSYMNISKHRERIEKAFTVDNALKYVEFAIKAATNSLQFEEIQNFTDAMMLQRYTAVFGHLAYSLGEYQTAMLDFAEKTDGNEADRTAEGFAKMFGSYFPPEFSITEGNAWMSTLNNSVQYVSVIRPGEKVAKLVKRMHYVSFVGMFRSDLFEGLCVGHAPKKCKICGKWFLTTNARHTKYCGGYAPGDKLHRTCRQIGNLKGREQRELADDHPLKQIYEKRLNTINRYVKRGTLDADLAEVMKKLAKDKMLRALSNVAYAKGDYEKEMGQAALKKEAIKRI
;
A
#
# COMPACT_ATOMS: atom_id res chain seq x y z
N MET A 1 -30.96 0.65 -7.75
CA MET A 1 -29.87 0.85 -8.73
C MET A 1 -28.67 0.03 -8.28
N ASN A 2 -28.14 -0.87 -9.11
CA ASN A 2 -27.09 -1.80 -8.68
C ASN A 2 -25.73 -1.07 -8.59
N GLN A 3 -25.31 -0.70 -7.37
CA GLN A 3 -24.13 0.12 -7.10
C GLN A 3 -22.87 -0.70 -6.77
N GLU A 4 -22.89 -2.01 -7.02
CA GLU A 4 -21.87 -2.98 -6.60
C GLU A 4 -20.41 -2.57 -6.87
N LEU A 5 -20.11 -1.94 -8.02
CA LEU A 5 -18.74 -1.54 -8.42
C LEU A 5 -18.02 -0.71 -7.35
N MET A 6 -18.77 0.12 -6.61
CA MET A 6 -18.25 1.01 -5.59
C MET A 6 -19.13 0.93 -4.34
N THR A 7 -19.30 -0.29 -3.85
CA THR A 7 -20.00 -0.60 -2.60
C THR A 7 -19.04 -1.29 -1.65
N LEU A 8 -18.99 -0.81 -0.40
CA LEU A 8 -18.23 -1.43 0.67
C LEU A 8 -19.16 -1.79 1.83
N ASP A 9 -18.99 -2.99 2.37
CA ASP A 9 -19.65 -3.41 3.60
C ASP A 9 -18.63 -3.46 4.75
N PHE A 10 -18.73 -2.51 5.66
CA PHE A 10 -17.84 -2.42 6.82
C PHE A 10 -18.37 -3.23 8.00
N TRP A 11 -17.48 -3.96 8.65
CA TRP A 11 -17.74 -4.66 9.89
C TRP A 11 -16.48 -4.75 10.74
N GLN A 12 -16.50 -4.09 11.90
CA GLN A 12 -15.36 -4.00 12.82
C GLN A 12 -14.09 -3.53 12.08
N ASP A 13 -13.02 -4.33 12.11
CA ASP A 13 -11.73 -4.07 11.48
C ASP A 13 -11.62 -4.61 10.04
N THR A 14 -12.75 -4.96 9.42
CA THR A 14 -12.79 -5.52 8.07
C THR A 14 -13.80 -4.84 7.15
N VAL A 15 -13.52 -4.95 5.86
CA VAL A 15 -14.38 -4.49 4.77
C VAL A 15 -14.60 -5.62 3.77
N ILE A 16 -15.81 -5.73 3.25
CA ILE A 16 -16.09 -6.60 2.11
C ILE A 16 -16.17 -5.75 0.84
N TYR A 17 -15.40 -6.15 -0.15
CA TYR A 17 -15.45 -5.62 -1.51
C TYR A 17 -15.60 -6.79 -2.48
N GLU A 18 -16.69 -6.80 -3.24
CA GLU A 18 -17.01 -7.81 -4.26
C GLU A 18 -16.80 -9.27 -3.80
N SER A 19 -17.41 -9.61 -2.66
CA SER A 19 -17.36 -10.96 -2.04
C SER A 19 -16.00 -11.37 -1.47
N LYS A 20 -15.05 -10.44 -1.37
CA LYS A 20 -13.76 -10.66 -0.71
C LYS A 20 -13.69 -9.82 0.55
N THR A 21 -13.16 -10.40 1.62
CA THR A 21 -12.99 -9.72 2.90
C THR A 21 -11.54 -9.27 3.05
N PHE A 22 -11.34 -8.01 3.42
CA PHE A 22 -10.03 -7.40 3.66
C PHE A 22 -10.02 -6.69 5.02
N PRO A 23 -8.86 -6.51 5.66
CA PRO A 23 -8.72 -5.51 6.71
C PRO A 23 -9.09 -4.13 6.17
N VAL A 24 -9.80 -3.30 6.94
CA VAL A 24 -10.11 -1.91 6.54
C VAL A 24 -8.82 -1.13 6.27
N GLY A 25 -8.82 -0.34 5.21
CA GLY A 25 -7.67 0.42 4.71
C GLY A 25 -6.84 -0.32 3.66
N THR A 26 -7.16 -1.58 3.34
CA THR A 26 -6.41 -2.37 2.35
C THR A 26 -6.55 -1.81 0.95
N LEU A 27 -7.77 -1.50 0.52
CA LEU A 27 -8.04 -1.01 -0.84
C LEU A 27 -7.36 0.34 -1.05
N ALA A 28 -7.45 1.20 -0.03
CA ALA A 28 -6.85 2.51 -0.01
C ALA A 28 -5.32 2.45 -0.04
N CYS A 29 -4.72 1.55 0.74
CA CYS A 29 -3.28 1.36 0.76
C CYS A 29 -2.76 0.80 -0.57
N ASP A 30 -3.48 -0.15 -1.17
CA ASP A 30 -3.14 -0.69 -2.49
C ASP A 30 -3.24 0.37 -3.59
N ALA A 31 -4.19 1.31 -3.50
CA ALA A 31 -4.33 2.41 -4.45
C ALA A 31 -3.10 3.34 -4.48
N LEU A 32 -2.35 3.45 -3.36
CA LEU A 32 -1.08 4.19 -3.31
C LEU A 32 0.03 3.53 -4.17
N ASN A 33 -0.13 2.27 -4.53
CA ASN A 33 0.85 1.50 -5.30
C ASN A 33 0.53 1.42 -6.80
N VAL A 34 -0.56 2.05 -7.28
CA VAL A 34 -0.89 2.02 -8.71
C VAL A 34 0.22 2.76 -9.49
N PRO A 35 0.89 2.09 -10.45
CA PRO A 35 2.03 2.71 -11.15
C PRO A 35 1.60 3.88 -12.04
N VAL A 36 2.48 4.89 -12.16
CA VAL A 36 2.28 6.04 -13.06
C VAL A 36 2.01 5.59 -14.51
N ASN A 37 2.73 4.57 -15.00
CA ASN A 37 2.50 4.02 -16.33
C ASN A 37 1.12 3.37 -16.48
N THR A 38 0.56 2.80 -15.41
CA THR A 38 -0.81 2.26 -15.42
C THR A 38 -1.82 3.42 -15.46
N ILE A 39 -1.60 4.48 -14.68
CA ILE A 39 -2.45 5.69 -14.70
C ILE A 39 -2.46 6.33 -16.10
N ALA A 40 -1.30 6.45 -16.76
CA ALA A 40 -1.21 6.98 -18.11
C ALA A 40 -2.04 6.16 -19.13
N LYS A 41 -1.96 4.82 -19.08
CA LYS A 41 -2.77 3.93 -19.93
C LYS A 41 -4.26 4.04 -19.66
N ILE A 42 -4.64 4.21 -18.38
CA ILE A 42 -6.04 4.46 -18.00
C ILE A 42 -6.48 5.81 -18.58
N ASN A 43 -5.65 6.85 -18.53
CA ASN A 43 -5.98 8.18 -19.02
C ASN A 43 -6.34 8.19 -20.51
N GLU A 44 -5.60 7.46 -21.35
CA GLU A 44 -5.92 7.30 -22.77
C GLU A 44 -7.35 6.76 -23.00
N GLN A 45 -7.82 5.87 -22.13
CA GLN A 45 -9.19 5.36 -22.21
C GLN A 45 -10.19 6.31 -21.56
N CYS A 46 -9.80 7.02 -20.48
CA CYS A 46 -10.63 8.05 -19.84
C CYS A 46 -11.04 9.12 -20.86
N GLU A 47 -10.12 9.62 -21.69
CA GLU A 47 -10.39 10.65 -22.69
C GLU A 47 -11.52 10.24 -23.64
N LYS A 48 -11.48 9.01 -24.17
CA LYS A 48 -12.52 8.46 -25.06
C LYS A 48 -13.87 8.32 -24.37
N ILE A 49 -13.88 7.85 -23.13
CA ILE A 49 -15.11 7.67 -22.33
C ILE A 49 -15.68 9.02 -21.91
N ASN A 50 -14.84 10.00 -21.61
CA ASN A 50 -15.24 11.34 -21.20
C ASN A 50 -15.93 12.10 -22.35
N LEU A 51 -15.55 11.86 -23.61
CA LEU A 51 -16.31 12.38 -24.75
C LEU A 51 -17.77 11.92 -24.73
N LEU A 52 -18.01 10.62 -24.49
CA LEU A 52 -19.38 10.10 -24.33
C LEU A 52 -20.07 10.76 -23.13
N LEU A 53 -19.38 10.87 -21.98
CA LEU A 53 -19.92 11.48 -20.78
C LEU A 53 -20.42 12.91 -21.01
N GLY A 54 -19.62 13.73 -21.71
CA GLY A 54 -19.96 15.11 -22.02
C GLY A 54 -21.25 15.24 -22.84
N ILE A 55 -21.39 14.40 -23.88
CA ILE A 55 -22.59 14.39 -24.73
C ILE A 55 -23.82 13.91 -23.96
N LEU A 56 -23.69 12.85 -23.15
CA LEU A 56 -24.78 12.37 -22.29
C LEU A 56 -25.22 13.43 -21.27
N ASN A 57 -24.28 14.13 -20.63
CA ASN A 57 -24.58 15.20 -19.67
C ASN A 57 -25.22 16.43 -20.34
N ALA A 58 -24.91 16.68 -21.61
CA ALA A 58 -25.56 17.71 -22.41
C ALA A 58 -26.97 17.32 -22.89
N GLY A 59 -27.43 16.08 -22.62
CA GLY A 59 -28.71 15.57 -23.11
C GLY A 59 -28.76 15.42 -24.64
N GLN A 60 -27.59 15.25 -25.27
CA GLN A 60 -27.44 15.16 -26.73
C GLN A 60 -27.30 13.71 -27.19
N ASP A 61 -27.53 13.47 -28.48
CA ASP A 61 -27.38 12.13 -29.06
C ASP A 61 -25.91 11.67 -29.01
N ALA A 62 -25.68 10.63 -28.20
CA ALA A 62 -24.36 10.05 -27.95
C ALA A 62 -24.10 8.76 -28.75
N SER A 63 -25.00 8.39 -29.67
CA SER A 63 -25.00 7.11 -30.38
C SER A 63 -23.69 6.83 -31.12
N ALA A 64 -23.12 7.83 -31.79
CA ALA A 64 -21.89 7.68 -32.56
C ALA A 64 -20.66 7.39 -31.69
N LEU A 65 -20.66 7.83 -30.43
CA LEU A 65 -19.56 7.63 -29.49
C LEU A 65 -19.67 6.34 -28.69
N CYS A 66 -20.85 5.72 -28.65
CA CYS A 66 -21.12 4.55 -27.83
C CYS A 66 -20.20 3.34 -28.16
N PRO A 67 -19.97 2.95 -29.43
CA PRO A 67 -19.05 1.86 -29.76
C PRO A 67 -17.61 2.13 -29.30
N ILE A 68 -17.13 3.36 -29.50
CA ILE A 68 -15.77 3.78 -29.11
C ILE A 68 -15.61 3.74 -27.58
N ALA A 69 -16.61 4.26 -26.86
CA ALA A 69 -16.60 4.25 -25.40
C ALA A 69 -16.70 2.82 -24.83
N LYS A 70 -17.43 1.91 -25.50
CA LYS A 70 -17.49 0.49 -25.12
C LYS A 70 -16.12 -0.16 -25.18
N GLU A 71 -15.42 -0.03 -26.32
CA GLU A 71 -14.08 -0.58 -26.49
C GLU A 71 -13.10 0.00 -25.47
N ALA A 72 -13.17 1.32 -25.24
CA ALA A 72 -12.36 1.99 -24.23
C ALA A 72 -12.65 1.48 -22.80
N ALA A 73 -13.92 1.27 -22.44
CA ALA A 73 -14.32 0.75 -21.14
C ALA A 73 -13.87 -0.70 -20.92
N LEU A 74 -13.95 -1.55 -21.95
CA LEU A 74 -13.44 -2.93 -21.91
C LEU A 74 -11.92 -2.96 -21.78
N THR A 75 -11.23 -2.12 -22.57
CA THR A 75 -9.76 -1.97 -22.49
C THR A 75 -9.33 -1.47 -21.11
N MET A 76 -10.05 -0.49 -20.55
CA MET A 76 -9.81 0.01 -19.21
C MET A 76 -9.97 -1.11 -18.17
N LEU A 77 -11.01 -1.93 -18.28
CA LEU A 77 -11.22 -3.06 -17.38
C LEU A 77 -10.05 -4.06 -17.43
N ASP A 78 -9.51 -4.33 -18.63
CA ASP A 78 -8.34 -5.19 -18.80
C ASP A 78 -7.08 -4.61 -18.14
N ILE A 79 -6.83 -3.30 -18.28
CA ILE A 79 -5.72 -2.62 -17.60
C ILE A 79 -5.88 -2.71 -16.08
N LEU A 80 -7.08 -2.38 -15.58
CA LEU A 80 -7.40 -2.37 -14.16
C LEU A 80 -7.28 -3.78 -13.52
N SER A 81 -7.63 -4.83 -14.27
CA SER A 81 -7.57 -6.22 -13.78
C SER A 81 -6.19 -6.67 -13.30
N GLN A 82 -5.12 -6.00 -13.73
CA GLN A 82 -3.73 -6.38 -13.44
C GLN A 82 -3.19 -5.77 -12.15
N THR A 83 -3.86 -4.78 -11.57
CA THR A 83 -3.29 -3.97 -10.48
C THR A 83 -4.27 -3.82 -9.32
N PRO A 84 -3.89 -4.19 -8.07
CA PRO A 84 -4.66 -3.84 -6.88
C PRO A 84 -4.87 -2.33 -6.73
N PRO A 85 -6.00 -1.88 -6.15
CA PRO A 85 -7.11 -2.69 -5.64
C PRO A 85 -8.07 -3.19 -6.73
N PHE A 86 -7.94 -2.70 -7.97
CA PHE A 86 -8.88 -3.00 -9.05
C PHE A 86 -8.88 -4.47 -9.48
N SER A 87 -7.74 -5.17 -9.36
CA SER A 87 -7.66 -6.62 -9.57
C SER A 87 -8.56 -7.45 -8.64
N TYR A 88 -9.10 -6.84 -7.57
CA TYR A 88 -10.04 -7.51 -6.67
C TYR A 88 -11.47 -7.59 -7.23
N MET A 89 -11.82 -6.76 -8.22
CA MET A 89 -13.13 -6.75 -8.87
C MET A 89 -13.44 -8.09 -9.55
N ASN A 90 -14.73 -8.39 -9.69
CA ASN A 90 -15.26 -9.47 -10.50
C ASN A 90 -15.27 -9.04 -11.97
N ILE A 91 -14.09 -9.14 -12.59
CA ILE A 91 -13.82 -8.69 -13.97
C ILE A 91 -14.83 -9.30 -14.96
N SER A 92 -15.11 -10.60 -14.86
CA SER A 92 -16.06 -11.26 -15.76
C SER A 92 -17.46 -10.64 -15.68
N LYS A 93 -17.96 -10.40 -14.46
CA LYS A 93 -19.27 -9.76 -14.23
C LYS A 93 -19.31 -8.32 -14.75
N HIS A 94 -18.23 -7.56 -14.56
CA HIS A 94 -18.18 -6.19 -15.07
C HIS A 94 -18.06 -6.13 -16.59
N ARG A 95 -17.35 -7.07 -17.22
CA ARG A 95 -17.27 -7.20 -18.68
C ARG A 95 -18.65 -7.44 -19.29
N GLU A 96 -19.38 -8.44 -18.78
CA GLU A 96 -20.75 -8.75 -19.23
C GLU A 96 -21.68 -7.51 -19.10
N ARG A 97 -21.58 -6.80 -17.97
CA ARG A 97 -22.35 -5.57 -17.73
C ARG A 97 -22.00 -4.46 -18.71
N ILE A 98 -20.73 -4.22 -18.98
CA ILE A 98 -20.30 -3.21 -19.96
C ILE A 98 -20.82 -3.61 -21.35
N GLU A 99 -20.70 -4.88 -21.72
CA GLU A 99 -21.16 -5.38 -23.01
C GLU A 99 -22.66 -5.19 -23.22
N LYS A 100 -23.46 -5.46 -22.16
CA LYS A 100 -24.91 -5.28 -22.14
C LYS A 100 -25.33 -3.81 -22.11
N ALA A 101 -24.65 -2.99 -21.32
CA ALA A 101 -25.05 -1.60 -21.08
C ALA A 101 -24.65 -0.68 -22.25
N PHE A 102 -23.43 -0.83 -22.80
CA PHE A 102 -22.92 0.05 -23.85
C PHE A 102 -23.50 -0.31 -25.21
N THR A 103 -24.72 0.14 -25.47
CA THR A 103 -25.42 0.03 -26.76
C THR A 103 -25.96 1.39 -27.17
N VAL A 104 -26.13 1.58 -28.48
CA VAL A 104 -26.74 2.78 -29.05
C VAL A 104 -28.13 3.03 -28.47
N ASP A 105 -28.95 1.97 -28.38
CA ASP A 105 -30.29 2.02 -27.77
C ASP A 105 -30.25 2.52 -26.32
N ASN A 106 -29.33 2.01 -25.50
CA ASN A 106 -29.18 2.45 -24.11
C ASN A 106 -28.66 3.89 -23.99
N ALA A 107 -27.83 4.37 -24.93
CA ALA A 107 -27.39 5.76 -24.95
C ALA A 107 -28.57 6.71 -25.22
N LEU A 108 -29.43 6.38 -26.19
CA LEU A 108 -30.66 7.13 -26.48
C LEU A 108 -31.64 7.09 -25.31
N LYS A 109 -31.86 5.90 -24.73
CA LYS A 109 -32.70 5.72 -23.53
C LYS A 109 -32.20 6.52 -22.33
N TYR A 110 -30.89 6.70 -22.18
CA TYR A 110 -30.36 7.54 -21.11
C TYR A 110 -30.77 9.01 -21.30
N VAL A 111 -30.69 9.52 -22.53
CA VAL A 111 -31.12 10.89 -22.84
C VAL A 111 -32.62 11.06 -22.58
N GLU A 112 -33.44 10.10 -23.01
CA GLU A 112 -34.88 10.07 -22.69
C GLU A 112 -35.12 10.10 -21.18
N PHE A 113 -34.42 9.24 -20.43
CA PHE A 113 -34.49 9.20 -18.97
C PHE A 113 -34.13 10.56 -18.35
N ALA A 114 -33.05 11.19 -18.80
CA ALA A 114 -32.60 12.48 -18.28
C ALA A 114 -33.64 13.60 -18.55
N ILE A 115 -34.23 13.63 -19.74
CA ILE A 115 -35.32 14.56 -20.10
C ILE A 115 -36.55 14.31 -19.23
N LYS A 116 -36.98 13.04 -19.09
CA LYS A 116 -38.13 12.68 -18.26
C LYS A 116 -37.93 13.05 -16.79
N ALA A 117 -36.73 12.82 -16.26
CA ALA A 117 -36.37 13.19 -14.90
C ALA A 117 -36.35 14.72 -14.72
N ALA A 118 -35.76 15.48 -15.65
CA ALA A 118 -35.69 16.94 -15.57
C ALA A 118 -37.07 17.62 -15.72
N THR A 119 -37.99 17.00 -16.45
CA THR A 119 -39.36 17.49 -16.68
C THR A 119 -40.38 16.97 -15.66
N ASN A 120 -39.94 16.22 -14.64
CA ASN A 120 -40.81 15.53 -13.67
C ASN A 120 -41.90 14.65 -14.31
N SER A 121 -41.64 14.10 -15.50
CA SER A 121 -42.56 13.23 -16.23
C SER A 121 -42.24 11.73 -16.08
N LEU A 122 -41.13 11.40 -15.42
CA LEU A 122 -40.72 10.02 -15.16
C LEU A 122 -41.64 9.33 -14.15
N GLN A 123 -42.36 8.30 -14.60
CA GLN A 123 -43.17 7.44 -13.73
C GLN A 123 -42.32 6.38 -13.04
N PHE A 124 -42.70 6.00 -11.82
CA PHE A 124 -41.93 5.05 -11.00
C PHE A 124 -41.82 3.67 -11.66
N GLU A 125 -42.90 3.20 -12.28
CA GLU A 125 -43.00 1.91 -12.95
C GLU A 125 -42.07 1.83 -14.18
N GLU A 126 -41.80 2.97 -14.83
CA GLU A 126 -40.93 3.06 -16.02
C GLU A 126 -39.44 2.99 -15.67
N ILE A 127 -39.04 3.24 -14.41
CA ILE A 127 -37.63 3.31 -14.01
C ILE A 127 -36.87 2.03 -14.37
N GLN A 128 -37.53 0.87 -14.27
CA GLN A 128 -36.90 -0.41 -14.60
C GLN A 128 -36.47 -0.50 -16.07
N ASN A 129 -37.18 0.17 -16.98
CA ASN A 129 -36.88 0.19 -18.42
C ASN A 129 -35.57 0.90 -18.75
N PHE A 130 -35.09 1.76 -17.84
CA PHE A 130 -33.86 2.53 -18.02
C PHE A 130 -32.66 1.91 -17.29
N THR A 131 -32.79 0.72 -16.69
CA THR A 131 -31.73 0.15 -15.84
C THR A 131 -30.39 0.03 -16.55
N ASP A 132 -30.35 -0.51 -17.77
CA ASP A 132 -29.10 -0.67 -18.52
C ASP A 132 -28.54 0.68 -19.02
N ALA A 133 -29.41 1.64 -19.35
CA ALA A 133 -29.03 3.02 -19.69
C ALA A 133 -28.39 3.76 -18.49
N MET A 134 -28.94 3.58 -17.29
CA MET A 134 -28.35 4.11 -16.06
C MET A 134 -27.01 3.42 -15.74
N MET A 135 -26.87 2.12 -16.04
CA MET A 135 -25.60 1.42 -15.91
C MET A 135 -24.56 1.96 -16.91
N LEU A 136 -24.94 2.22 -18.16
CA LEU A 136 -24.08 2.86 -19.17
C LEU A 136 -23.55 4.20 -18.65
N GLN A 137 -24.44 5.08 -18.17
CA GLN A 137 -24.01 6.34 -17.57
C GLN A 137 -23.02 6.07 -16.45
N ARG A 138 -23.39 5.18 -15.53
CA ARG A 138 -22.62 4.95 -14.30
C ARG A 138 -21.18 4.53 -14.60
N TYR A 139 -20.98 3.57 -15.50
CA TYR A 139 -19.63 3.20 -15.93
C TYR A 139 -18.91 4.36 -16.60
N THR A 140 -19.62 5.10 -17.47
CA THR A 140 -19.06 6.26 -18.17
C THR A 140 -18.57 7.34 -17.19
N ALA A 141 -19.36 7.68 -16.17
CA ALA A 141 -18.98 8.65 -15.14
C ALA A 141 -17.79 8.18 -14.28
N VAL A 142 -17.76 6.90 -13.91
CA VAL A 142 -16.70 6.34 -13.06
C VAL A 142 -15.39 6.22 -13.82
N PHE A 143 -15.44 5.70 -15.05
CA PHE A 143 -14.26 5.46 -15.86
C PHE A 143 -13.75 6.74 -16.52
N GLY A 144 -14.63 7.67 -16.92
CA GLY A 144 -14.24 8.91 -17.61
C GLY A 144 -13.31 9.85 -16.83
N HIS A 145 -13.28 9.72 -15.50
CA HIS A 145 -12.44 10.56 -14.62
C HIS A 145 -11.49 9.75 -13.72
N LEU A 146 -11.35 8.44 -13.96
CA LEU A 146 -10.62 7.57 -13.06
C LEU A 146 -9.14 7.95 -12.95
N ALA A 147 -8.46 8.22 -14.07
CA ALA A 147 -7.04 8.57 -14.07
C ALA A 147 -6.75 9.85 -13.27
N TYR A 148 -7.49 10.93 -13.56
CA TYR A 148 -7.37 12.20 -12.84
C TYR A 148 -7.63 12.02 -11.35
N SER A 149 -8.78 11.42 -11.00
CA SER A 149 -9.17 11.24 -9.60
C SER A 149 -8.18 10.36 -8.82
N LEU A 150 -7.65 9.31 -9.43
CA LEU A 150 -6.63 8.46 -8.82
C LEU A 150 -5.30 9.21 -8.60
N GLY A 151 -4.90 10.06 -9.56
CA GLY A 151 -3.75 10.95 -9.40
C GLY A 151 -3.93 11.88 -8.20
N GLU A 152 -5.08 12.54 -8.09
CA GLU A 152 -5.41 13.42 -6.95
C GLU A 152 -5.42 12.66 -5.62
N TYR A 153 -5.93 11.43 -5.61
CA TYR A 153 -5.87 10.55 -4.44
C TYR A 153 -4.42 10.26 -4.03
N GLN A 154 -3.55 9.89 -4.97
CA GLN A 154 -2.15 9.61 -4.68
C GLN A 154 -1.43 10.87 -4.17
N THR A 155 -1.60 12.01 -4.83
CA THR A 155 -1.00 13.28 -4.41
C THR A 155 -1.38 13.62 -2.97
N ALA A 156 -2.66 13.54 -2.62
CA ALA A 156 -3.12 13.89 -1.29
C ALA A 156 -2.74 12.85 -0.22
N MET A 157 -2.86 11.55 -0.53
CA MET A 157 -2.70 10.49 0.48
C MET A 157 -1.27 9.99 0.63
N LEU A 158 -0.38 10.18 -0.34
CA LEU A 158 1.03 9.80 -0.19
C LEU A 158 1.73 10.61 0.90
N ASP A 159 1.52 11.92 0.95
CA ASP A 159 2.12 12.78 1.98
C ASP A 159 1.60 12.43 3.38
N PHE A 160 0.29 12.19 3.52
CA PHE A 160 -0.28 11.66 4.76
C PHE A 160 0.31 10.28 5.12
N ALA A 161 0.42 9.36 4.16
CA ALA A 161 0.99 8.04 4.37
C ALA A 161 2.46 8.11 4.84
N GLU A 162 3.25 9.06 4.34
CA GLU A 162 4.63 9.30 4.81
C GLU A 162 4.68 9.72 6.28
N LYS A 163 3.75 10.55 6.73
CA LYS A 163 3.63 10.91 8.16
C LYS A 163 3.29 9.69 9.02
N THR A 164 2.37 8.85 8.57
CA THR A 164 2.08 7.59 9.29
C THR A 164 3.26 6.62 9.27
N ASP A 165 4.09 6.59 8.21
CA ASP A 165 5.29 5.75 8.11
C ASP A 165 6.40 6.18 9.09
N GLY A 166 6.37 7.41 9.58
CA GLY A 166 7.35 7.97 10.53
C GLY A 166 7.61 7.07 11.76
N ASN A 167 8.83 7.11 12.28
CA ASN A 167 9.19 6.37 13.49
C ASN A 167 8.56 6.97 14.76
N GLU A 168 8.26 8.26 14.73
CA GLU A 168 7.62 9.00 15.83
C GLU A 168 6.09 8.96 15.77
N ALA A 169 5.53 8.36 14.71
CA ALA A 169 4.08 8.24 14.57
C ALA A 169 3.53 7.35 15.70
N ASP A 170 2.62 7.90 16.50
CA ASP A 170 1.78 7.10 17.40
C ASP A 170 0.80 6.29 16.55
N ARG A 171 1.02 4.97 16.49
CA ARG A 171 0.28 4.04 15.64
C ARG A 171 -0.92 3.39 16.33
N THR A 172 -1.44 4.03 17.38
CA THR A 172 -2.75 3.73 17.96
C THR A 172 -3.87 4.39 17.16
N ALA A 173 -5.12 3.99 17.39
CA ALA A 173 -6.27 4.64 16.75
C ALA A 173 -6.36 6.11 17.16
N GLU A 174 -6.11 6.42 18.43
CA GLU A 174 -6.06 7.78 18.97
C GLU A 174 -4.91 8.60 18.37
N GLY A 175 -3.74 7.98 18.23
CA GLY A 175 -2.58 8.60 17.58
C GLY A 175 -2.85 8.99 16.13
N PHE A 176 -3.47 8.09 15.36
CA PHE A 176 -3.90 8.39 13.99
C PHE A 176 -5.01 9.43 13.93
N ALA A 177 -5.98 9.42 14.85
CA ALA A 177 -7.02 10.44 14.90
C ALA A 177 -6.44 11.84 15.14
N LYS A 178 -5.47 11.97 16.05
CA LYS A 178 -4.75 13.23 16.31
C LYS A 178 -3.96 13.69 15.09
N MET A 179 -3.25 12.76 14.44
CA MET A 179 -2.50 13.05 13.21
C MET A 179 -3.42 13.48 12.08
N PHE A 180 -4.55 12.79 11.92
CA PHE A 180 -5.58 13.09 10.93
C PHE A 180 -6.12 14.51 11.13
N GLY A 181 -6.56 14.87 12.34
CA GLY A 181 -7.09 16.22 12.60
C GLY A 181 -6.07 17.34 12.46
N SER A 182 -4.77 17.04 12.64
CA SER A 182 -3.69 18.02 12.44
C SER A 182 -3.34 18.20 10.96
N TYR A 183 -3.53 17.15 10.16
CA TYR A 183 -3.22 17.15 8.73
C TYR A 183 -4.41 17.64 7.90
N PHE A 184 -5.59 17.13 8.23
CA PHE A 184 -6.87 17.46 7.62
C PHE A 184 -7.74 18.21 8.64
N PRO A 185 -7.54 19.53 8.81
CA PRO A 185 -8.32 20.31 9.77
C PRO A 185 -9.84 20.14 9.54
N PRO A 186 -10.64 20.17 10.62
CA PRO A 186 -12.09 19.98 10.53
C PRO A 186 -12.78 21.14 9.79
N GLU A 187 -12.15 22.31 9.77
CA GLU A 187 -12.65 23.50 9.09
C GLU A 187 -12.39 23.41 7.59
N PHE A 188 -13.45 23.63 6.81
CA PHE A 188 -13.33 23.66 5.36
C PHE A 188 -12.51 24.85 4.90
N SER A 189 -11.48 24.58 4.08
CA SER A 189 -10.64 25.62 3.46
C SER A 189 -10.55 25.40 1.95
N ILE A 190 -10.94 26.41 1.17
CA ILE A 190 -10.77 26.43 -0.29
C ILE A 190 -9.35 26.86 -0.66
N THR A 191 -8.72 27.69 0.18
CA THR A 191 -7.40 28.29 -0.06
C THR A 191 -6.26 27.34 0.29
N GLU A 192 -6.46 26.46 1.26
CA GLU A 192 -5.50 25.43 1.66
C GLU A 192 -5.85 24.13 0.93
N GLY A 193 -5.43 24.04 -0.34
CA GLY A 193 -5.69 22.88 -1.19
C GLY A 193 -5.35 21.55 -0.49
N ASN A 194 -6.26 20.57 -0.60
CA ASN A 194 -6.20 19.25 0.03
C ASN A 194 -6.22 19.22 1.58
N ALA A 195 -6.38 20.35 2.27
CA ALA A 195 -6.47 20.38 3.74
C ALA A 195 -7.81 19.85 4.28
N TRP A 196 -8.88 19.86 3.49
CA TRP A 196 -10.17 19.33 3.93
C TRP A 196 -10.59 18.10 3.13
N MET A 197 -11.06 17.05 3.83
CA MET A 197 -11.34 15.75 3.23
C MET A 197 -12.80 15.33 3.44
N SER A 198 -13.67 15.75 2.53
CA SER A 198 -15.00 15.15 2.41
C SER A 198 -15.01 13.96 1.46
N THR A 199 -15.78 12.94 1.82
CA THR A 199 -16.13 11.83 0.95
C THR A 199 -17.59 11.97 0.55
N LEU A 200 -17.86 12.09 -0.75
CA LEU A 200 -19.22 12.02 -1.27
C LEU A 200 -19.65 10.56 -1.40
N ASN A 201 -20.76 10.23 -0.77
CA ASN A 201 -21.42 8.94 -0.89
C ASN A 201 -22.87 9.13 -1.36
N ASN A 202 -23.40 8.12 -2.05
CA ASN A 202 -24.80 8.08 -2.45
C ASN A 202 -25.71 7.73 -1.27
N SER A 203 -25.25 6.84 -0.38
CA SER A 203 -26.00 6.42 0.81
C SER A 203 -25.12 5.67 1.81
N VAL A 204 -25.61 5.60 3.06
CA VAL A 204 -25.16 4.67 4.11
C VAL A 204 -26.38 3.87 4.55
N GLN A 205 -26.24 2.55 4.62
CA GLN A 205 -27.31 1.63 5.02
C GLN A 205 -26.78 0.62 6.04
N TYR A 206 -27.59 0.29 7.04
CA TYR A 206 -27.32 -0.85 7.91
C TYR A 206 -28.07 -2.06 7.37
N VAL A 207 -27.34 -3.11 7.00
CA VAL A 207 -27.91 -4.30 6.35
C VAL A 207 -27.37 -5.58 6.99
N SER A 208 -28.15 -6.66 6.92
CA SER A 208 -27.73 -7.98 7.39
C SER A 208 -27.11 -8.76 6.23
N VAL A 209 -25.86 -9.20 6.38
CA VAL A 209 -25.09 -9.89 5.33
C VAL A 209 -24.44 -11.15 5.87
N ILE A 210 -24.55 -12.26 5.14
CA ILE A 210 -23.74 -13.46 5.38
C ILE A 210 -22.39 -13.21 4.72
N ARG A 211 -21.35 -13.04 5.54
CA ARG A 211 -20.01 -12.71 5.06
C ARG A 211 -19.38 -13.91 4.34
N PRO A 212 -18.46 -13.70 3.37
CA PRO A 212 -17.77 -14.78 2.69
C PRO A 212 -17.12 -15.77 3.67
N GLY A 213 -17.50 -17.05 3.58
CA GLY A 213 -16.99 -18.12 4.45
C GLY A 213 -17.69 -18.27 5.80
N GLU A 214 -18.69 -17.43 6.11
CA GLU A 214 -19.47 -17.53 7.35
C GLU A 214 -20.85 -18.16 7.13
N LYS A 215 -21.47 -18.61 8.23
CA LYS A 215 -22.84 -19.19 8.24
C LYS A 215 -23.89 -18.30 8.93
N VAL A 216 -23.44 -17.26 9.64
CA VAL A 216 -24.30 -16.40 10.45
C VAL A 216 -24.27 -15.00 9.86
N ALA A 217 -25.44 -14.39 9.74
CA ALA A 217 -25.54 -13.02 9.25
C ALA A 217 -24.94 -12.02 10.26
N LYS A 218 -24.31 -10.97 9.74
CA LYS A 218 -23.75 -9.86 10.52
C LYS A 218 -24.42 -8.57 10.10
N LEU A 219 -24.65 -7.68 11.07
CA LEU A 219 -25.09 -6.31 10.81
C LEU A 219 -23.88 -5.51 10.32
N VAL A 220 -23.90 -5.08 9.07
CA VAL A 220 -22.81 -4.34 8.44
C VAL A 220 -23.26 -2.93 8.06
N LYS A 221 -22.31 -2.00 8.02
CA LYS A 221 -22.50 -0.66 7.49
C LYS A 221 -22.14 -0.68 6.00
N ARG A 222 -23.15 -0.72 5.14
CA ARG A 222 -23.02 -0.66 3.69
C ARG A 222 -22.94 0.79 3.23
N MET A 223 -21.89 1.14 2.52
CA MET A 223 -21.73 2.44 1.90
C MET A 223 -21.66 2.31 0.39
N HIS A 224 -22.34 3.21 -0.30
CA HIS A 224 -22.29 3.30 -1.74
C HIS A 224 -21.65 4.62 -2.16
N TYR A 225 -20.62 4.57 -3.00
CA TYR A 225 -19.81 5.75 -3.32
C TYR A 225 -20.11 6.30 -4.70
N VAL A 226 -19.82 7.59 -4.94
CA VAL A 226 -19.89 8.17 -6.30
C VAL A 226 -18.63 7.93 -7.11
N SER A 227 -17.49 7.66 -6.47
CA SER A 227 -16.19 7.47 -7.09
C SER A 227 -15.31 6.48 -6.32
N PHE A 228 -14.33 5.88 -7.01
CA PHE A 228 -13.32 5.02 -6.39
C PHE A 228 -12.50 5.77 -5.33
N VAL A 229 -12.23 7.06 -5.54
CA VAL A 229 -11.49 7.88 -4.59
C VAL A 229 -12.25 8.09 -3.29
N GLY A 230 -13.56 8.36 -3.37
CA GLY A 230 -14.41 8.44 -2.18
C GLY A 230 -14.42 7.11 -1.41
N MET A 231 -14.47 6.01 -2.15
CA MET A 231 -14.39 4.65 -1.60
C MET A 231 -13.05 4.39 -0.90
N PHE A 232 -11.92 4.70 -1.54
CA PHE A 232 -10.58 4.50 -0.96
C PHE A 232 -10.35 5.38 0.28
N ARG A 233 -10.80 6.64 0.26
CA ARG A 233 -10.73 7.52 1.43
C ARG A 233 -11.50 6.94 2.61
N SER A 234 -12.75 6.53 2.37
CA SER A 234 -13.56 5.91 3.42
C SER A 234 -12.94 4.62 3.95
N ASP A 235 -12.40 3.76 3.08
CA ASP A 235 -11.68 2.56 3.48
C ASP A 235 -10.47 2.88 4.38
N LEU A 236 -9.66 3.87 4.01
CA LEU A 236 -8.54 4.32 4.83
C LEU A 236 -9.00 4.87 6.18
N PHE A 237 -10.01 5.73 6.21
CA PHE A 237 -10.43 6.43 7.41
C PHE A 237 -11.04 5.47 8.43
N GLU A 238 -11.87 4.53 7.98
CA GLU A 238 -12.35 3.41 8.82
C GLU A 238 -11.17 2.57 9.33
N GLY A 239 -10.12 2.41 8.50
CA GLY A 239 -8.84 1.82 8.91
C GLY A 239 -8.15 2.56 10.04
N LEU A 240 -7.99 3.87 9.92
CA LEU A 240 -7.36 4.71 10.96
C LEU A 240 -8.10 4.60 12.29
N CYS A 241 -9.44 4.55 12.25
CA CYS A 241 -10.29 4.40 13.44
C CYS A 241 -10.03 3.10 14.22
N VAL A 242 -9.48 2.06 13.59
CA VAL A 242 -9.13 0.79 14.25
C VAL A 242 -7.61 0.58 14.38
N GLY A 243 -6.81 1.61 14.12
CA GLY A 243 -5.34 1.53 14.23
C GLY A 243 -4.66 0.91 13.01
N HIS A 244 -5.33 0.84 11.87
CA HIS A 244 -4.71 0.43 10.61
C HIS A 244 -4.15 1.65 9.88
N ALA A 245 -2.93 1.55 9.35
CA ALA A 245 -2.36 2.60 8.52
C ALA A 245 -1.30 2.06 7.54
N PRO A 246 -1.08 2.73 6.40
CA PRO A 246 0.01 2.41 5.50
C PRO A 246 1.40 2.48 6.16
N LYS A 247 2.33 1.68 5.66
CA LYS A 247 3.78 1.82 5.86
C LYS A 247 4.51 1.56 4.55
N LYS A 248 5.69 2.17 4.38
CA LYS A 248 6.51 1.99 3.18
C LYS A 248 7.57 0.91 3.43
N CYS A 249 7.54 -0.15 2.63
CA CYS A 249 8.51 -1.23 2.76
C CYS A 249 9.91 -0.73 2.41
N LYS A 250 10.86 -0.87 3.35
CA LYS A 250 12.25 -0.43 3.15
C LYS A 250 13.08 -1.32 2.20
N ILE A 251 12.49 -2.39 1.64
CA ILE A 251 13.13 -3.26 0.64
C ILE A 251 12.58 -3.02 -0.75
N CYS A 252 11.26 -3.14 -0.94
CA CYS A 252 10.65 -3.04 -2.28
C CYS A 252 10.00 -1.67 -2.57
N GLY A 253 9.96 -0.76 -1.61
CA GLY A 253 9.37 0.58 -1.77
C GLY A 253 7.84 0.63 -1.79
N LYS A 254 7.15 -0.51 -1.86
CA LYS A 254 5.68 -0.57 -1.87
C LYS A 254 5.09 -0.17 -0.52
N TRP A 255 3.96 0.52 -0.57
CA TRP A 255 3.08 0.75 0.56
C TRP A 255 2.36 -0.56 0.93
N PHE A 256 2.27 -0.85 2.21
CA PHE A 256 1.53 -1.99 2.73
C PHE A 256 0.80 -1.60 4.00
N LEU A 257 -0.38 -2.17 4.22
CA LEU A 257 -1.17 -1.90 5.40
C LEU A 257 -0.59 -2.65 6.60
N THR A 258 -0.49 -1.99 7.75
CA THR A 258 -0.31 -2.67 9.03
C THR A 258 -1.60 -2.60 9.83
N THR A 259 -1.96 -3.69 10.50
CA THR A 259 -3.18 -3.81 11.31
C THR A 259 -2.91 -3.74 12.81
N ASN A 260 -1.75 -3.23 13.21
CA ASN A 260 -1.37 -3.07 14.60
C ASN A 260 -0.37 -1.92 14.78
N ALA A 261 -0.18 -1.51 16.02
CA ALA A 261 0.70 -0.39 16.39
C ALA A 261 2.20 -0.65 16.19
N ARG A 262 2.64 -1.84 15.75
CA ARG A 262 4.07 -2.12 15.58
C ARG A 262 4.64 -1.38 14.38
N HIS A 263 5.84 -0.83 14.52
CA HIS A 263 6.61 -0.22 13.42
C HIS A 263 7.24 -1.29 12.53
N THR A 264 6.40 -2.08 11.88
CA THR A 264 6.83 -3.12 10.93
C THR A 264 7.55 -2.47 9.75
N LYS A 265 8.82 -2.82 9.52
CA LYS A 265 9.67 -2.19 8.49
C LYS A 265 9.50 -2.77 7.08
N TYR A 266 8.99 -3.99 6.99
CA TYR A 266 9.00 -4.79 5.75
C TYR A 266 7.63 -5.41 5.49
N CYS A 267 7.19 -5.38 4.24
CA CYS A 267 5.97 -6.07 3.83
C CYS A 267 6.18 -7.59 3.78
N GLY A 268 5.07 -8.33 3.65
CA GLY A 268 5.08 -9.79 3.45
C GLY A 268 5.36 -10.24 2.02
N GLY A 269 5.44 -9.31 1.06
CA GLY A 269 5.64 -9.63 -0.36
C GLY A 269 7.07 -10.07 -0.70
N TYR A 270 7.25 -10.57 -1.93
CA TYR A 270 8.55 -10.97 -2.46
C TYR A 270 9.46 -9.78 -2.76
N ALA A 271 10.75 -9.92 -2.43
CA ALA A 271 11.74 -8.90 -2.70
C ALA A 271 12.07 -8.85 -4.21
N PRO A 272 11.93 -7.69 -4.88
CA PRO A 272 12.24 -7.56 -6.30
C PRO A 272 13.70 -7.93 -6.60
N GLY A 273 13.92 -8.71 -7.66
CA GLY A 273 15.26 -9.09 -8.11
C GLY A 273 15.98 -10.13 -7.24
N ASP A 274 15.34 -10.66 -6.19
CA ASP A 274 15.94 -11.71 -5.38
C ASP A 274 15.91 -13.07 -6.11
N LYS A 275 17.11 -13.60 -6.43
CA LYS A 275 17.27 -14.87 -7.14
C LYS A 275 16.73 -16.09 -6.38
N LEU A 276 16.59 -15.98 -5.05
CA LEU A 276 16.11 -17.05 -4.19
C LEU A 276 14.61 -16.90 -3.85
N HIS A 277 13.91 -15.97 -4.50
CA HIS A 277 12.49 -15.68 -4.27
C HIS A 277 12.14 -15.48 -2.80
N ARG A 278 13.00 -14.80 -2.04
CA ARG A 278 12.78 -14.49 -0.63
C ARG A 278 11.84 -13.29 -0.46
N THR A 279 11.14 -13.25 0.67
CA THR A 279 10.27 -12.13 1.03
C THR A 279 11.09 -10.91 1.48
N CYS A 280 10.51 -9.71 1.36
CA CYS A 280 11.09 -8.48 1.89
C CYS A 280 11.45 -8.60 3.38
N ARG A 281 10.64 -9.32 4.16
CA ARG A 281 10.91 -9.59 5.57
C ARG A 281 12.12 -10.50 5.78
N GLN A 282 12.28 -11.54 4.96
CA GLN A 282 13.46 -12.42 5.02
C GLN A 282 14.75 -11.64 4.67
N ILE A 283 14.73 -10.86 3.59
CA ILE A 283 15.86 -10.00 3.20
C ILE A 283 16.15 -8.97 4.29
N GLY A 284 15.12 -8.32 4.83
CA GLY A 284 15.26 -7.34 5.91
C GLY A 284 15.89 -7.95 7.17
N ASN A 285 15.52 -9.17 7.54
CA ASN A 285 16.12 -9.88 8.66
C ASN A 285 17.61 -10.20 8.42
N LEU A 286 18.00 -10.56 7.19
CA LEU A 286 19.39 -10.80 6.82
C LEU A 286 20.22 -9.51 6.89
N LYS A 287 19.74 -8.42 6.28
CA LYS A 287 20.41 -7.11 6.33
C LYS A 287 20.52 -6.58 7.76
N GLY A 288 19.46 -6.71 8.55
CA GLY A 288 19.47 -6.33 9.96
C GLY A 288 20.35 -7.21 10.83
N ARG A 289 20.60 -8.46 10.42
CA ARG A 289 21.60 -9.33 11.06
C ARG A 289 23.01 -8.89 10.71
N GLU A 290 23.31 -8.67 9.42
CA GLU A 290 24.60 -8.14 8.97
C GLU A 290 24.92 -6.81 9.66
N GLN A 291 23.97 -5.87 9.75
CA GLN A 291 24.16 -4.59 10.43
C GLN A 291 24.44 -4.75 11.93
N ARG A 292 23.79 -5.70 12.62
CA ARG A 292 24.05 -5.96 14.04
C ARG A 292 25.39 -6.66 14.26
N GLU A 293 25.73 -7.63 13.44
CA GLU A 293 26.97 -8.41 13.55
C GLU A 293 28.19 -7.57 13.10
N LEU A 294 28.02 -6.61 12.19
CA LEU A 294 29.07 -5.72 11.68
C LEU A 294 29.08 -4.32 12.30
N ALA A 295 28.23 -4.02 13.29
CA ALA A 295 28.20 -2.73 13.96
C ALA A 295 29.58 -2.41 14.61
N ASP A 296 29.99 -1.15 14.64
CA ASP A 296 31.30 -0.76 15.19
C ASP A 296 31.39 -0.93 16.71
N ASP A 297 30.27 -0.82 17.40
CA ASP A 297 30.13 -1.03 18.84
C ASP A 297 29.96 -2.52 19.24
N HIS A 298 30.10 -3.46 18.29
CA HIS A 298 29.88 -4.89 18.53
C HIS A 298 30.80 -5.41 19.66
N PRO A 299 30.29 -6.17 20.66
CA PRO A 299 31.09 -6.65 21.80
C PRO A 299 32.38 -7.38 21.42
N LEU A 300 32.36 -8.13 20.31
CA LEU A 300 33.55 -8.81 19.80
C LEU A 300 34.61 -7.83 19.26
N LYS A 301 34.20 -6.72 18.63
CA LYS A 301 35.10 -5.66 18.18
C LYS A 301 35.70 -4.90 19.36
N GLN A 302 34.93 -4.67 20.44
CA GLN A 302 35.46 -4.05 21.67
C GLN A 302 36.61 -4.87 22.28
N ILE A 303 36.52 -6.20 22.30
CA ILE A 303 37.61 -7.08 22.77
C ILE A 303 38.85 -6.94 21.88
N TYR A 304 38.66 -6.89 20.57
CA TYR A 304 39.72 -6.69 19.59
C TYR A 304 40.42 -5.33 19.76
N GLU A 305 39.67 -4.24 19.88
CA GLU A 305 40.20 -2.89 20.08
C GLU A 305 40.97 -2.76 21.40
N LYS A 306 40.41 -3.30 22.50
CA LYS A 306 41.11 -3.38 23.80
C LYS A 306 42.45 -4.10 23.67
N ARG A 307 42.49 -5.19 22.89
CA ARG A 307 43.72 -5.95 22.66
C ARG A 307 44.73 -5.18 21.82
N LEU A 308 44.31 -4.55 20.72
CA LEU A 308 45.20 -3.71 19.90
C LEU A 308 45.81 -2.58 20.72
N ASN A 309 45.01 -1.91 21.55
CA ASN A 309 45.49 -0.86 22.44
C ASN A 309 46.53 -1.38 23.44
N THR A 310 46.34 -2.59 23.96
CA THR A 310 47.30 -3.24 24.86
C THR A 310 48.62 -3.54 24.14
N ILE A 311 48.56 -4.14 22.95
CA ILE A 311 49.75 -4.44 22.13
C ILE A 311 50.52 -3.15 21.81
N ASN A 312 49.82 -2.12 21.34
CA ASN A 312 50.44 -0.82 21.03
C ASN A 312 51.10 -0.16 22.25
N ARG A 313 50.47 -0.26 23.44
CA ARG A 313 51.10 0.22 24.68
C ARG A 313 52.37 -0.54 25.03
N TYR A 314 52.40 -1.86 24.80
CA TYR A 314 53.57 -2.68 25.13
C TYR A 314 54.76 -2.39 24.21
N VAL A 315 54.49 -2.15 22.92
CA VAL A 315 55.48 -1.67 21.95
C VAL A 315 56.03 -0.31 22.35
N LYS A 316 55.15 0.67 22.67
CA LYS A 316 55.56 2.01 23.12
C LYS A 316 56.42 1.99 24.38
N ARG A 317 56.24 1.00 25.26
CA ARG A 317 57.00 0.83 26.50
C ARG A 317 58.30 0.03 26.30
N GLY A 318 58.61 -0.45 25.09
CA GLY A 318 59.77 -1.29 24.82
C GLY A 318 59.69 -2.71 25.38
N THR A 319 58.51 -3.14 25.84
CA THR A 319 58.29 -4.46 26.47
C THR A 319 57.83 -5.56 25.50
N LEU A 320 57.62 -5.20 24.24
CA LEU A 320 57.23 -6.10 23.17
C LEU A 320 57.93 -5.66 21.88
N ASP A 321 58.59 -6.62 21.24
CA ASP A 321 59.23 -6.45 19.94
C ASP A 321 58.22 -6.05 18.85
N ALA A 322 58.64 -5.19 17.92
CA ALA A 322 57.76 -4.61 16.91
C ALA A 322 57.29 -5.64 15.88
N ASP A 323 58.17 -6.54 15.45
CA ASP A 323 57.85 -7.58 14.47
C ASP A 323 56.89 -8.61 15.09
N LEU A 324 57.16 -9.01 16.33
CA LEU A 324 56.25 -9.86 17.10
C LEU A 324 54.88 -9.18 17.32
N ALA A 325 54.85 -7.87 17.57
CA ALA A 325 53.61 -7.13 17.74
C ALA A 325 52.76 -7.11 16.48
N GLU A 326 53.34 -6.97 15.28
CA GLU A 326 52.61 -7.03 14.01
C GLU A 326 51.98 -8.42 13.78
N VAL A 327 52.71 -9.50 14.07
CA VAL A 327 52.17 -10.86 14.02
C VAL A 327 50.99 -11.02 15.00
N MET A 328 51.11 -10.47 16.22
CA MET A 328 50.01 -10.49 17.19
C MET A 328 48.78 -9.69 16.74
N LYS A 329 48.96 -8.53 16.10
CA LYS A 329 47.84 -7.72 15.57
C LYS A 329 47.10 -8.45 14.45
N LYS A 330 47.85 -9.06 13.53
CA LYS A 330 47.27 -9.88 12.45
C LYS A 330 46.47 -11.04 13.02
N LEU A 331 47.04 -11.76 13.99
CA LEU A 331 46.38 -12.87 14.67
C LEU A 331 45.09 -12.44 15.37
N ALA A 332 45.11 -11.31 16.08
CA ALA A 332 43.93 -10.75 16.73
C ALA A 332 42.82 -10.40 15.73
N LYS A 333 43.18 -9.87 14.55
CA LYS A 333 42.23 -9.54 13.48
C LYS A 333 41.59 -10.81 12.89
N ASP A 334 42.39 -11.83 12.60
CA ASP A 334 41.89 -13.10 12.05
C ASP A 334 40.93 -13.78 13.03
N LYS A 335 41.26 -13.78 14.33
CA LYS A 335 40.38 -14.33 15.38
C LYS A 335 39.08 -13.54 15.53
N MET A 336 39.12 -12.21 15.43
CA MET A 336 37.90 -11.39 15.43
C MET A 336 36.99 -11.73 14.24
N LEU A 337 37.55 -11.85 13.03
CA LEU A 337 36.78 -12.24 11.84
C LEU A 337 36.17 -13.64 11.97
N ARG A 338 36.91 -14.58 12.57
CA ARG A 338 36.38 -15.91 12.89
C ARG A 338 35.24 -15.85 13.91
N ALA A 339 35.33 -15.01 14.92
CA ALA A 339 34.26 -14.84 15.91
C ALA A 339 33.01 -14.20 15.30
N LEU A 340 33.16 -13.27 14.36
CA LEU A 340 32.03 -12.70 13.62
C LEU A 340 31.28 -13.74 12.77
N SER A 341 31.97 -14.76 12.27
CA SER A 341 31.42 -15.79 11.38
C SER A 341 31.04 -17.10 12.09
N ASN A 342 31.47 -17.33 13.34
CA ASN A 342 31.23 -18.56 14.10
C ASN A 342 30.75 -18.28 15.53
N VAL A 343 29.44 -18.49 15.76
CA VAL A 343 28.77 -18.23 17.05
C VAL A 343 29.31 -19.10 18.19
N ALA A 344 29.67 -20.36 17.93
CA ALA A 344 30.21 -21.26 18.95
C ALA A 344 31.59 -20.80 19.43
N TYR A 345 32.44 -20.38 18.49
CA TYR A 345 33.75 -19.82 18.80
C TYR A 345 33.65 -18.46 19.50
N ALA A 346 32.71 -17.59 19.07
CA ALA A 346 32.47 -16.29 19.69
C ALA A 346 32.04 -16.38 21.16
N LYS A 347 31.20 -17.36 21.52
CA LYS A 347 30.72 -17.60 22.88
C LYS A 347 31.67 -18.43 23.75
N GLY A 348 32.62 -19.10 23.12
CA GLY A 348 33.57 -19.99 23.78
C GLY A 348 34.96 -19.38 23.86
N ASP A 349 35.84 -19.84 22.97
CA ASP A 349 37.28 -19.64 23.10
C ASP A 349 37.75 -18.24 22.71
N TYR A 350 36.94 -17.45 21.98
CA TYR A 350 37.37 -16.16 21.45
C TYR A 350 37.95 -15.23 22.52
N GLU A 351 37.26 -15.01 23.64
CA GLU A 351 37.76 -14.10 24.68
C GLU A 351 39.07 -14.60 25.32
N LYS A 352 39.19 -15.92 25.51
CA LYS A 352 40.39 -16.57 26.06
C LYS A 352 41.57 -16.45 25.10
N GLU A 353 41.35 -16.75 23.82
CA GLU A 353 42.37 -16.68 22.78
C GLU A 353 42.79 -15.25 22.46
N MET A 354 41.91 -14.27 22.71
CA MET A 354 42.23 -12.84 22.63
C MET A 354 43.02 -12.33 23.85
N GLY A 355 43.47 -13.19 24.78
CA GLY A 355 44.36 -12.83 25.88
C GLY A 355 45.78 -12.42 25.41
N GLN A 356 46.42 -11.46 26.10
CA GLN A 356 47.77 -10.99 25.71
C GLN A 356 48.79 -12.13 25.62
N ALA A 357 48.81 -12.98 26.65
CA ALA A 357 49.73 -14.11 26.75
C ALA A 357 49.40 -15.20 25.73
N ALA A 358 48.11 -15.45 25.48
CA ALA A 358 47.67 -16.42 24.47
C ALA A 358 48.10 -16.00 23.06
N LEU A 359 47.82 -14.75 22.67
CA LEU A 359 48.26 -14.20 21.39
C LEU A 359 49.78 -14.17 21.26
N LYS A 360 50.50 -13.80 22.32
CA LYS A 360 51.98 -13.78 22.29
C LYS A 360 52.55 -15.19 22.11
N LYS A 361 52.02 -16.18 22.84
CA LYS A 361 52.45 -17.58 22.74
C LYS A 361 52.18 -18.15 21.35
N GLU A 362 51.04 -17.82 20.75
CA GLU A 362 50.71 -18.27 19.39
C GLU A 362 51.54 -17.52 18.33
N ALA A 363 51.76 -16.22 18.49
CA ALA A 363 52.57 -15.42 17.58
C ALA A 363 54.04 -15.89 17.54
N ILE A 364 54.63 -16.22 18.70
CA ILE A 364 55.99 -16.78 18.78
C ILE A 364 56.12 -18.10 18.01
N LYS A 365 55.06 -18.90 17.91
CA LYS A 365 55.10 -20.15 17.13
C LYS A 365 55.02 -19.95 15.62
N ARG A 366 54.69 -18.73 15.17
CA ARG A 366 54.53 -18.37 13.76
C ARG A 366 55.72 -17.59 13.20
N ILE A 367 56.68 -17.27 14.06
CA ILE A 367 58.01 -16.72 13.76
C ILE A 367 58.99 -17.86 13.94
#